data_AF-A0A6B9PSF0-F1
#
_entry.id   AF-A0A6B9PSF0-F1
#
_cell.length_a   1.000
_cell.length_b   1.000
_cell.length_c   1.000
_cell.angle_alpha   90.00
_cell.angle_beta   90.00
_cell.angle_gamma   90.00
#
_symmetry.space_group_name_H-M   'P 1'
#
loop_
_entity.id
_entity.type
_entity.pdbx_description
1 polymer ?
#
loop_
_entity_poly.entity_id
_entity_poly.type
_entity_poly.pdbx_seq_one_letter_code
_entity_poly.pdbx_strand_id
1 'polypeptide(L)'
;CLVHSSTLVTAGVMLMDCYVFVSLNSVAMFIVFYIGFFTMFFSGLCSLIEEDAKKIVALSTMSQIGFCFLAIGSGFHYLSFIHMISHSFFKSLLFMQMGYLIFINF
;
A
#
# COMPACT_ATOMS: atom_id res chain seq x y z
N CYS A 1 10.38 -12.56 -3.63
CA CYS A 1 9.10 -11.86 -3.43
C CYS A 1 9.19 -10.73 -2.39
N LEU A 2 9.90 -10.91 -1.26
CA LEU A 2 10.01 -9.93 -0.16
C LEU A 2 10.67 -8.57 -0.52
N VAL A 3 11.76 -8.56 -1.29
CA VAL A 3 12.56 -7.32 -1.48
C VAL A 3 11.87 -6.30 -2.41
N HIS A 4 11.13 -6.76 -3.43
CA HIS A 4 10.63 -5.86 -4.46
C HIS A 4 9.22 -5.32 -4.18
N SER A 5 8.34 -6.09 -3.51
CA SER A 5 6.94 -5.69 -3.32
C SER A 5 6.63 -5.12 -1.94
N SER A 6 7.30 -5.58 -0.87
CA SER A 6 6.99 -5.13 0.50
C SER A 6 7.96 -4.08 1.03
N THR A 7 9.26 -4.18 0.78
CA THR A 7 10.23 -3.22 1.35
C THR A 7 10.42 -1.97 0.50
N LEU A 8 10.38 -2.09 -0.84
CA LEU A 8 10.57 -0.94 -1.73
C LEU A 8 9.42 0.06 -1.61
N VAL A 9 8.18 -0.44 -1.53
CA VAL A 9 7.01 0.46 -1.51
C VAL A 9 6.77 1.07 -0.13
N THR A 10 7.05 0.33 0.93
CA THR A 10 6.98 0.84 2.30
C THR A 10 8.06 1.88 2.58
N ALA A 11 9.27 1.72 2.04
CA ALA A 11 10.33 2.72 2.13
C ALA A 11 9.92 4.06 1.51
N GLY A 12 9.23 4.05 0.36
CA GLY A 12 8.72 5.27 -0.28
C GLY A 12 7.70 6.01 0.59
N VAL A 13 6.76 5.28 1.21
CA VAL A 13 5.75 5.86 2.11
C VAL A 13 6.40 6.40 3.40
N MET A 14 7.34 5.67 4.01
CA MET A 14 8.05 6.15 5.20
C MET A 14 8.91 7.38 4.91
N LEU A 15 9.59 7.44 3.77
CA LEU A 15 10.36 8.62 3.38
C LEU A 15 9.47 9.85 3.24
N MET A 16 8.29 9.69 2.66
CA MET A 16 7.31 10.76 2.52
C MET A 16 6.80 11.24 3.89
N ASP A 17 6.58 10.30 4.82
CA ASP A 17 6.16 10.59 6.20
C ASP A 17 7.23 11.36 6.99
N CYS A 18 8.50 11.00 6.80
CA CYS A 18 9.63 11.67 7.44
C CYS A 18 9.97 13.04 6.84
N TYR A 19 9.47 13.37 5.65
CA TYR A 19 9.78 14.62 4.98
C TYR A 19 8.92 15.77 5.54
N VAL A 20 9.45 16.43 6.58
CA VAL A 20 8.80 17.57 7.28
C VAL A 20 8.34 18.69 6.34
N PHE A 21 8.97 18.87 5.17
CA PHE A 21 8.55 19.87 4.18
C PHE A 21 7.20 19.56 3.51
N VAL A 22 6.80 18.28 3.42
CA VAL A 22 5.49 17.89 2.90
C VAL A 22 4.39 18.28 3.89
N SER A 23 4.62 18.09 5.19
CA SER A 23 3.63 18.43 6.23
C SER A 23 3.49 19.94 6.46
N LEU A 24 4.53 20.74 6.15
CA LEU A 24 4.49 22.19 6.31
C LEU A 24 3.76 22.93 5.16
N ASN A 25 3.63 22.32 3.98
CA ASN A 25 3.00 22.96 2.83
C ASN A 25 1.60 22.38 2.55
N SER A 26 0.57 23.18 2.80
CA SER A 26 -0.83 22.77 2.60
C SER A 26 -1.12 22.34 1.16
N VAL A 27 -0.52 22.99 0.16
CA VAL A 27 -0.70 22.64 -1.25
C VAL A 27 -0.13 21.24 -1.54
N ALA A 28 1.03 20.92 -0.97
CA ALA A 28 1.64 19.60 -1.13
C ALA A 28 0.77 18.51 -0.51
N MET A 29 0.21 18.75 0.68
CA MET A 29 -0.71 17.82 1.36
C MET A 29 -1.96 17.53 0.51
N PHE A 30 -2.58 18.57 -0.08
CA PHE A 30 -3.74 18.38 -0.96
C PHE A 30 -3.39 17.56 -2.21
N ILE A 31 -2.24 17.81 -2.83
CA ILE A 31 -1.79 17.03 -4.00
C ILE A 31 -1.62 15.55 -3.63
N VAL A 32 -0.95 15.28 -2.51
CA VAL A 32 -0.74 13.91 -2.00
C VAL A 32 -2.08 13.24 -1.69
N PHE A 33 -3.02 13.96 -1.10
CA PHE A 33 -4.36 13.46 -0.80
C PHE A 33 -5.09 13.02 -2.08
N TYR A 34 -5.13 13.87 -3.10
CA TYR A 34 -5.82 13.54 -4.35
C TYR A 34 -5.15 12.39 -5.09
N ILE A 35 -3.81 12.34 -5.13
CA ILE A 35 -3.08 11.22 -5.72
C ILE A 35 -3.39 9.91 -4.97
N GLY A 36 -3.38 9.92 -3.64
CA GLY A 36 -3.75 8.77 -2.82
C GLY A 36 -5.19 8.30 -3.06
N PHE A 37 -6.12 9.24 -3.16
CA PHE A 37 -7.52 8.95 -3.45
C PHE A 37 -7.73 8.31 -4.82
N PHE A 38 -7.20 8.91 -5.89
CA PHE A 38 -7.34 8.36 -7.23
C PHE A 38 -6.65 6.99 -7.36
N THR A 39 -5.44 6.83 -6.81
CA THR A 39 -4.73 5.55 -6.88
C THR A 39 -5.48 4.44 -6.14
N MET A 40 -6.00 4.72 -4.94
CA MET A 40 -6.82 3.76 -4.19
C MET A 40 -8.09 3.37 -4.96
N PHE A 41 -8.79 4.37 -5.51
CA PHE A 41 -10.05 4.15 -6.21
C PHE A 41 -9.86 3.36 -7.51
N PHE A 42 -8.92 3.76 -8.36
CA PHE A 42 -8.68 3.07 -9.64
C PHE A 42 -8.12 1.66 -9.46
N SER A 43 -7.19 1.45 -8.52
CA SER A 43 -6.67 0.10 -8.25
C SER A 43 -7.74 -0.83 -7.69
N GLY A 44 -8.64 -0.31 -6.86
CA GLY A 44 -9.83 -1.03 -6.39
C GLY A 44 -10.75 -1.45 -7.54
N LEU A 45 -11.08 -0.52 -8.45
CA LEU A 45 -11.92 -0.82 -9.61
C LEU A 45 -11.28 -1.85 -10.55
N CYS A 46 -9.99 -1.69 -10.88
CA CYS A 46 -9.28 -2.66 -11.70
C CYS A 46 -9.24 -4.05 -11.05
N SER A 47 -9.13 -4.13 -9.72
CA SER A 47 -9.08 -5.43 -9.01
C SER A 47 -10.37 -6.25 -9.12
N LEU A 48 -11.51 -5.59 -9.40
CA LEU A 48 -12.81 -6.26 -9.58
C LEU A 48 -12.96 -6.88 -10.97
N ILE A 49 -12.19 -6.40 -11.95
CA ILE A 49 -12.31 -6.80 -13.37
C ILE A 49 -11.24 -7.83 -13.73
N GLU A 50 -10.11 -7.85 -13.03
CA GLU A 50 -9.01 -8.80 -13.28
C GLU A 50 -9.36 -10.22 -12.83
N GLU A 51 -9.08 -11.20 -13.70
CA GLU A 51 -9.28 -12.63 -13.41
C GLU A 51 -8.00 -13.29 -12.85
N ASP A 52 -6.83 -12.71 -13.12
CA ASP A 52 -5.54 -13.24 -12.67
C ASP A 52 -5.33 -12.98 -11.16
N ALA A 53 -5.41 -14.03 -10.33
CA ALA A 53 -5.22 -13.92 -8.88
C ALA A 53 -3.93 -13.20 -8.45
N LYS A 54 -2.82 -13.36 -9.20
CA LYS A 54 -1.55 -12.66 -8.92
C LYS A 54 -1.67 -11.14 -9.13
N LYS A 55 -2.41 -10.70 -10.16
CA LYS A 55 -2.64 -9.28 -10.43
C LYS A 55 -3.61 -8.69 -9.43
N ILE A 56 -4.65 -9.42 -9.02
CA ILE A 56 -5.58 -9.00 -7.96
C ILE A 56 -4.81 -8.70 -6.67
N VAL A 57 -3.86 -9.57 -6.28
CA VAL A 57 -3.01 -9.39 -5.09
C VAL A 57 -1.99 -8.24 -5.23
N ALA A 58 -1.64 -7.86 -6.46
CA ALA A 58 -0.80 -6.69 -6.73
C ALA A 58 -1.62 -5.39 -6.69
N LEU A 59 -2.83 -5.39 -7.26
CA LEU A 59 -3.75 -4.26 -7.24
C LEU A 59 -4.25 -3.98 -5.82
N SER A 60 -4.48 -5.02 -5.02
CA SER A 60 -4.82 -4.84 -3.61
C SER A 60 -3.67 -4.22 -2.81
N THR A 61 -2.40 -4.46 -3.14
CA THR A 61 -1.33 -3.66 -2.52
C THR A 61 -1.34 -2.23 -2.96
N MET A 62 -1.56 -1.98 -4.25
CA MET A 62 -1.60 -0.63 -4.80
C MET A 62 -2.70 0.21 -4.14
N SER A 63 -3.86 -0.39 -3.84
CA SER A 63 -4.94 0.29 -3.13
C SER A 63 -4.59 0.59 -1.66
N GLN A 64 -3.94 -0.34 -0.96
CA GLN A 64 -3.49 -0.14 0.42
C GLN A 64 -2.40 0.94 0.54
N ILE A 65 -1.52 1.02 -0.45
CA ILE A 65 -0.51 2.08 -0.53
C ILE A 65 -1.18 3.44 -0.85
N GLY A 66 -2.16 3.46 -1.76
CA GLY A 66 -2.98 4.64 -2.03
C GLY A 66 -3.69 5.16 -0.78
N PHE A 67 -4.21 4.26 0.06
CA PHE A 67 -4.77 4.60 1.36
C PHE A 67 -3.73 5.24 2.30
N CYS A 68 -2.50 4.71 2.38
CA CYS A 68 -1.43 5.34 3.16
C CYS A 68 -1.11 6.77 2.69
N PHE A 69 -1.08 7.02 1.37
CA PHE A 69 -0.89 8.38 0.84
C PHE A 69 -2.07 9.30 1.14
N LEU A 70 -3.31 8.81 1.08
CA LEU A 70 -4.50 9.55 1.47
C LEU A 70 -4.46 9.95 2.96
N ALA A 71 -4.05 9.02 3.83
CA ALA A 71 -3.87 9.26 5.26
C ALA A 71 -2.78 10.31 5.54
N ILE A 72 -1.66 10.26 4.82
CA ILE A 72 -0.58 11.26 4.93
C ILE A 72 -1.07 12.63 4.46
N GLY A 73 -1.73 12.72 3.30
CA GLY A 73 -2.26 13.97 2.76
C GLY A 73 -3.38 14.62 3.60
N SER A 74 -4.03 13.85 4.47
CA SER A 74 -5.00 14.37 5.46
C SER A 74 -4.38 14.71 6.82
N GLY A 75 -3.06 14.54 6.98
CA GLY A 75 -2.33 14.83 8.21
C GLY A 75 -2.30 13.70 9.24
N PHE A 76 -2.88 12.53 8.93
CA PHE A 76 -2.91 11.36 9.81
C PHE A 76 -1.69 10.44 9.58
N HIS A 77 -0.50 10.99 9.81
CA HIS A 77 0.78 10.30 9.67
C HIS A 77 0.86 8.99 10.50
N TYR A 78 0.46 9.07 11.77
CA TYR A 78 0.47 7.91 12.68
C TYR A 78 -0.44 6.76 12.22
N LEU A 79 -1.61 7.09 11.65
CA LEU A 79 -2.55 6.10 11.12
C LEU A 79 -1.94 5.38 9.92
N SER A 80 -1.31 6.13 9.02
CA SER A 80 -0.61 5.57 7.86
C SER A 80 0.48 4.59 8.29
N PHE A 81 1.28 4.95 9.30
CA PHE A 81 2.37 4.10 9.81
C PHE A 81 1.87 2.79 10.42
N ILE A 82 0.88 2.85 11.32
CA ILE A 82 0.28 1.64 11.92
C ILE A 82 -0.30 0.74 10.84
N HIS A 83 -1.04 1.32 9.91
CA HIS A 83 -1.66 0.58 8.82
C HIS A 83 -0.63 -0.12 7.94
N MET A 84 0.50 0.53 7.69
CA MET A 84 1.56 -0.05 6.88
C MET A 84 2.25 -1.25 7.57
N ILE A 85 2.42 -1.19 8.89
CA ILE A 85 2.92 -2.30 9.70
C ILE A 85 1.94 -3.47 9.64
N SER A 86 0.65 -3.22 9.93
CA SER A 86 -0.36 -4.28 9.95
C SER A 86 -0.50 -4.93 8.57
N HIS A 87 -0.55 -4.12 7.51
CA HIS A 87 -0.58 -4.60 6.13
C HIS A 87 0.62 -5.50 5.79
N SER A 88 1.83 -5.14 6.24
CA SER A 88 3.03 -5.95 6.02
C SER A 88 2.96 -7.31 6.71
N PHE A 89 2.41 -7.37 7.94
CA PHE A 89 2.16 -8.64 8.65
C PHE A 89 1.12 -9.51 7.96
N PHE A 90 -0.01 -8.95 7.53
CA PHE A 90 -1.02 -9.72 6.81
C PHE A 90 -0.49 -10.25 5.48
N LYS A 91 0.26 -9.44 4.73
CA LYS A 91 0.88 -9.88 3.47
C LYS A 91 1.90 -11.00 3.67
N SER A 92 2.74 -10.95 4.71
CA SER A 92 3.72 -12.01 4.97
C SER A 92 3.04 -13.34 5.32
N LEU A 93 1.98 -13.30 6.13
CA LEU A 93 1.17 -14.48 6.46
C LEU A 93 0.51 -15.10 5.21
N LEU A 94 -0.09 -14.28 4.34
CA LEU A 94 -0.69 -14.77 3.10
C LEU A 94 0.33 -15.45 2.19
N PHE A 95 1.53 -14.88 2.04
CA PHE A 95 2.58 -15.51 1.26
C PHE A 95 3.08 -16.82 1.87
N MET A 96 3.19 -16.90 3.19
CA MET A 96 3.56 -18.13 3.88
C MET A 96 2.51 -19.23 3.68
N GLN A 97 1.23 -18.89 3.79
CA GLN A 97 0.13 -19.84 3.58
C GLN A 97 0.05 -20.31 2.13
N MET A 98 0.23 -19.41 1.16
CA MET A 98 0.28 -19.79 -0.26
C MET A 98 1.49 -20.69 -0.57
N GLY A 99 2.65 -20.43 0.05
CA GLY A 99 3.83 -21.31 -0.07
C GLY A 99 3.56 -22.72 0.46
N TYR A 100 2.89 -22.83 1.60
CA TYR A 100 2.49 -24.12 2.18
C TYR A 100 1.49 -24.88 1.29
N LEU A 101 0.49 -24.20 0.74
CA LEU A 101 -0.49 -24.82 -0.17
C LEU A 101 0.14 -25.31 -1.48
N ILE A 102 1.13 -24.58 -2.01
CA ILE A 102 1.90 -25.02 -3.18
C ILE A 102 2.70 -26.28 -2.82
N PHE A 103 3.36 -26.31 -1.65
CA PHE A 103 4.16 -27.46 -1.23
C PHE A 103 3.34 -28.74 -1.04
N ILE A 104 2.12 -28.65 -0.50
CA ILE A 104 1.25 -29.82 -0.27
C ILE A 104 0.66 -30.39 -1.56
N ASN A 105 0.37 -29.55 -2.55
CA ASN A 105 -0.25 -29.98 -3.81
C ASN A 105 0.78 -30.47 -4.86
N PHE A 106 2.06 -30.56 -4.49
CA PHE A 106 3.14 -31.17 -5.27
C PHE A 106 3.57 -32.48 -4.60
#